data_AF-A0A2N9N425-F1
#
_entry.id   AF-A0A2N9N425-F1
#
_cell.length_a   1.000
_cell.length_b   1.000
_cell.length_c   1.000
_cell.angle_alpha   90.00
_cell.angle_beta   90.00
_cell.angle_gamma   90.00
#
_symmetry.space_group_name_H-M   'P 1'
#
loop_
_entity.id
_entity.type
_entity.pdbx_description
1 polymer ?
#
loop_
_entity_poly.entity_id
_entity_poly.type
_entity_poly.pdbx_seq_one_letter_code
_entity_poly.pdbx_strand_id
1 'polypeptide(L)'
;MREALLIFRKDAYHQRVLLAAFLALATVHMAIDIVLPRHPEMMTMQAILGMVLLMAMIGLVYRTAQQERIMGERQYWLTRPFPWRSILAAKFLFTFVCVALPVSLSTLVALALNGAPLADTFSWPLFVLVGGAWVITLASITRTTVQFVLSAVAYLFLSFFAILMTSHLLGYDANDWGGAQSVRTGADTLFTVAVLTVVLVRQYQGRTTLSSRVVFAAGILVAMIGLPGWHAAFALREKVEGPGASGGVRMTFDFARSQPIARGWTYNPGEDVVAVKFPIAITGISSYAMLVGERVRTTIDAPGGRHWDSGWRFLGGVMGERSPGAGPHRIYGEESSYWVAANVDRSFFEETKDMPVRIQSTAAFSMLSAPLTAHLPIPCRGYRLAPGHFPYRSRGAVRGSRTSLDHVPVFGLDFHQQHPSFSGLNTAFCGSGDAARCGHV
;
A
#
# COMPACT_ATOMS: atom_id res chain seq x y z
N MET A 1 -16.34 -28.79 23.01
CA MET A 1 -15.88 -28.82 21.60
C MET A 1 -16.78 -29.64 20.66
N ARG A 2 -17.32 -30.81 21.07
CA ARG A 2 -18.22 -31.61 20.20
C ARG A 2 -19.41 -30.82 19.67
N GLU A 3 -20.04 -29.99 20.49
CA GLU A 3 -21.16 -29.12 20.08
C GLU A 3 -20.78 -28.13 18.98
N ALA A 4 -19.63 -27.47 19.10
CA ALA A 4 -19.14 -26.52 18.10
C ALA A 4 -18.91 -27.20 16.74
N LEU A 5 -18.41 -28.44 16.74
CA LEU A 5 -18.23 -29.24 15.52
C LEU A 5 -19.58 -29.62 14.88
N LEU A 6 -20.60 -29.91 15.68
CA LEU A 6 -21.94 -30.20 15.17
C LEU A 6 -22.56 -28.96 14.51
N ILE A 7 -22.43 -27.78 15.15
CA ILE A 7 -22.89 -26.51 14.59
C ILE A 7 -22.13 -26.22 13.28
N PHE A 8 -20.80 -26.34 13.29
CA PHE A 8 -19.96 -26.16 12.10
C PHE A 8 -20.39 -27.07 10.94
N ARG A 9 -20.58 -28.37 11.20
CA ARG A 9 -20.97 -29.34 10.16
C ARG A 9 -22.34 -29.01 9.58
N LYS A 10 -23.29 -28.60 10.43
CA LYS A 10 -24.61 -28.12 10.00
C LYS A 10 -24.48 -26.90 9.09
N ASP A 11 -23.72 -25.89 9.51
CA ASP A 11 -23.55 -24.64 8.75
C ASP A 11 -22.89 -24.90 7.38
N ALA A 12 -21.83 -25.72 7.36
CA ALA A 12 -21.14 -26.13 6.14
C ALA A 12 -22.06 -26.91 5.19
N TYR A 13 -22.89 -27.81 5.72
CA TYR A 13 -23.84 -28.57 4.90
C TYR A 13 -24.90 -27.67 4.26
N HIS A 14 -25.48 -26.74 5.03
CA HIS A 14 -26.50 -25.82 4.52
C HIS A 14 -25.94 -24.84 3.47
N GLN A 15 -24.66 -24.50 3.56
CA GLN A 15 -24.02 -23.54 2.65
C GLN A 15 -23.15 -24.20 1.57
N ARG A 16 -23.22 -25.53 1.40
CA ARG A 16 -22.32 -26.30 0.50
C ARG A 16 -22.23 -25.75 -0.93
N VAL A 17 -23.34 -25.25 -1.49
CA VAL A 17 -23.37 -24.70 -2.85
C VAL A 17 -22.60 -23.38 -2.93
N LEU A 18 -22.82 -22.48 -1.96
CA LEU A 18 -22.09 -21.21 -1.89
C LEU A 18 -20.62 -21.44 -1.56
N LEU A 19 -20.32 -22.41 -0.69
CA LEU A 19 -18.95 -22.80 -0.37
C LEU A 19 -18.24 -23.34 -1.60
N ALA A 20 -18.88 -24.22 -2.38
CA ALA A 20 -18.31 -24.72 -3.63
C ALA A 20 -18.04 -23.59 -4.64
N ALA A 21 -18.98 -22.64 -4.79
CA ALA A 21 -18.78 -21.47 -5.65
C ALA A 21 -17.63 -20.58 -5.16
N PHE A 22 -17.51 -20.34 -3.85
CA PHE A 22 -16.42 -19.59 -3.25
C PHE A 22 -15.06 -20.28 -3.47
N LEU A 23 -14.99 -21.60 -3.28
CA LEU A 23 -13.77 -22.36 -3.54
C LEU A 23 -13.39 -22.32 -5.01
N ALA A 24 -14.35 -22.44 -5.93
CA ALA A 24 -14.11 -22.27 -7.36
C ALA A 24 -13.54 -20.87 -7.67
N LEU A 25 -14.13 -19.82 -7.09
CA LEU A 25 -13.65 -18.45 -7.26
C LEU A 25 -12.22 -18.27 -6.72
N ALA A 26 -11.91 -18.82 -5.55
CA ALA A 26 -10.58 -18.80 -4.97
C ALA A 26 -9.55 -19.54 -5.86
N THR A 27 -9.94 -20.67 -6.47
CA THR A 27 -9.07 -21.39 -7.40
C THR A 27 -8.80 -20.61 -8.69
N VAL A 28 -9.78 -19.89 -9.22
CA VAL A 28 -9.58 -19.01 -10.40
C VAL A 28 -8.67 -17.85 -10.02
N HIS A 29 -8.84 -17.27 -8.83
CA HIS A 29 -7.99 -16.19 -8.34
C HIS A 29 -6.54 -16.64 -8.19
N MET A 30 -6.32 -17.82 -7.60
CA MET A 30 -5.01 -18.48 -7.54
C MET A 30 -4.37 -18.65 -8.92
N ALA A 31 -5.15 -19.15 -9.90
CA ALA A 31 -4.65 -19.38 -11.25
C ALA A 31 -4.18 -18.07 -11.92
N ILE A 32 -4.90 -16.97 -11.68
CA ILE A 32 -4.50 -15.65 -12.16
C ILE A 32 -3.23 -15.17 -11.43
N ASP A 33 -3.15 -15.30 -10.10
CA ASP A 33 -1.95 -14.90 -9.34
C ASP A 33 -0.68 -15.65 -9.77
N ILE A 34 -0.81 -16.93 -10.17
CA ILE A 34 0.32 -17.73 -10.70
C ILE A 34 0.83 -17.18 -12.05
N VAL A 35 -0.06 -16.61 -12.86
CA VAL A 35 0.23 -16.16 -14.23
C VAL A 35 0.57 -14.66 -14.27
N LEU A 36 0.08 -13.89 -13.30
CA LEU A 36 0.18 -12.43 -13.24
C LEU A 36 1.62 -11.89 -13.42
N PRO A 37 2.68 -12.45 -12.80
CA PRO A 37 4.04 -11.95 -13.02
C PRO A 37 4.53 -12.06 -14.47
N ARG A 38 3.93 -12.95 -15.26
CA ARG A 38 4.23 -13.15 -16.68
C ARG A 38 3.33 -12.32 -17.59
N HIS A 39 2.17 -11.90 -17.09
CA HIS A 39 1.08 -11.26 -17.84
C HIS A 39 0.51 -10.08 -17.04
N PRO A 40 1.23 -8.95 -16.94
CA PRO A 40 0.82 -7.80 -16.14
C PRO A 40 -0.51 -7.19 -16.61
N GLU A 41 -0.94 -7.43 -17.85
CA GLU A 41 -2.24 -7.05 -18.39
C GLU A 41 -3.43 -7.66 -17.60
N MET A 42 -3.20 -8.75 -16.86
CA MET A 42 -4.23 -9.40 -16.03
C MET A 42 -4.47 -8.69 -14.68
N MET A 43 -3.73 -7.64 -14.36
CA MET A 43 -3.83 -6.93 -13.06
C MET A 43 -5.25 -6.42 -12.77
N THR A 44 -5.93 -5.87 -13.77
CA THR A 44 -7.33 -5.40 -13.62
C THR A 44 -8.28 -6.56 -13.33
N MET A 45 -8.11 -7.69 -14.03
CA MET A 45 -8.93 -8.89 -13.82
C MET A 45 -8.69 -9.48 -12.43
N GLN A 46 -7.43 -9.52 -11.97
CA GLN A 46 -7.05 -9.94 -10.63
C GLN A 46 -7.73 -9.07 -9.56
N ALA A 47 -7.71 -7.75 -9.73
CA ALA A 47 -8.33 -6.81 -8.79
C ALA A 47 -9.86 -6.97 -8.72
N ILE A 48 -10.53 -7.09 -9.88
CA ILE A 48 -11.98 -7.33 -9.94
C ILE A 48 -12.31 -8.65 -9.25
N LEU A 49 -11.57 -9.71 -9.55
CA LEU A 49 -11.81 -11.03 -8.98
C LEU A 49 -11.56 -11.05 -7.46
N GLY A 50 -10.53 -10.35 -6.98
CA GLY A 50 -10.28 -10.16 -5.55
C GLY A 50 -11.44 -9.45 -4.85
N MET A 51 -12.04 -8.43 -5.48
CA MET A 51 -13.23 -7.77 -4.97
C MET A 51 -14.44 -8.72 -4.92
N VAL A 52 -14.67 -9.52 -5.96
CA VAL A 52 -15.75 -10.53 -5.97
C VAL A 52 -15.52 -11.59 -4.88
N LEU A 53 -14.28 -12.01 -4.66
CA LEU A 53 -13.90 -12.97 -3.62
C LEU A 53 -14.16 -12.40 -2.22
N LEU A 54 -13.82 -11.13 -2.00
CA LEU A 54 -14.12 -10.41 -0.76
C LEU A 54 -15.63 -10.34 -0.51
N MET A 55 -16.42 -10.00 -1.52
CA MET A 55 -17.89 -9.96 -1.41
C MET A 55 -18.48 -11.34 -1.13
N ALA A 56 -17.95 -12.39 -1.76
CA ALA A 56 -18.36 -13.78 -1.52
C ALA A 56 -18.03 -14.22 -0.08
N MET A 57 -16.84 -13.87 0.43
CA MET A 57 -16.46 -14.08 1.83
C MET A 57 -17.45 -13.40 2.77
N ILE A 58 -17.71 -12.10 2.58
CA ILE A 58 -18.64 -11.33 3.43
C ILE A 58 -20.02 -12.00 3.42
N GLY A 59 -20.52 -12.40 2.25
CA GLY A 59 -21.80 -13.10 2.11
C GLY A 59 -21.86 -14.44 2.86
N LEU A 60 -20.81 -15.26 2.77
CA LEU A 60 -20.72 -16.56 3.42
C LEU A 60 -20.69 -16.41 4.95
N VAL A 61 -19.83 -15.52 5.46
CA VAL A 61 -19.70 -15.25 6.90
C VAL A 61 -20.97 -14.58 7.45
N TYR A 62 -21.57 -13.64 6.71
CA TYR A 62 -22.84 -13.02 7.08
C TYR A 62 -23.95 -14.08 7.18
N ARG A 63 -24.10 -14.96 6.18
CA ARG A 63 -25.14 -16.00 6.20
C ARG A 63 -24.96 -16.97 7.36
N THR A 64 -23.72 -17.37 7.68
CA THR A 64 -23.47 -18.25 8.84
C THR A 64 -23.78 -17.57 10.17
N ALA A 65 -23.42 -16.30 10.32
CA ALA A 65 -23.79 -15.51 11.50
C ALA A 65 -25.32 -15.35 11.63
N GLN A 66 -26.03 -15.20 10.51
CA GLN A 66 -27.49 -15.00 10.50
C GLN A 66 -28.32 -16.28 10.58
N GLN A 67 -27.72 -17.47 10.42
CA GLN A 67 -28.43 -18.73 10.66
C GLN A 67 -28.81 -18.91 12.13
N GLU A 68 -28.09 -18.24 13.04
CA GLU A 68 -28.30 -18.27 14.48
C GLU A 68 -28.36 -16.83 14.99
N ARG A 69 -29.42 -16.11 14.59
CA ARG A 69 -29.58 -14.67 14.90
C ARG A 69 -29.66 -14.42 16.40
N ILE A 70 -28.83 -13.48 16.89
CA ILE A 70 -28.91 -12.99 18.27
C ILE A 70 -30.08 -12.04 18.48
N MET A 71 -30.36 -11.23 17.47
CA MET A 71 -31.43 -10.24 17.47
C MET A 71 -32.64 -10.75 16.67
N GLY A 72 -33.83 -10.75 17.30
CA GLY A 72 -35.11 -11.09 16.66
C GLY A 72 -35.94 -12.13 17.42
N GLU A 73 -37.08 -12.51 16.84
CA GLU A 73 -38.13 -13.33 17.47
C GLU A 73 -37.89 -14.84 17.33
N ARG A 74 -36.96 -15.28 16.46
CA ARG A 74 -36.64 -16.70 16.23
C ARG A 74 -35.34 -17.08 16.95
N GLN A 75 -35.33 -17.01 18.28
CA GLN A 75 -34.18 -17.40 19.10
C GLN A 75 -34.16 -18.92 19.33
N TYR A 76 -33.78 -19.66 18.29
CA TYR A 76 -33.82 -21.13 18.27
C TYR A 76 -32.92 -21.80 19.33
N TRP A 77 -31.97 -21.08 19.94
CA TRP A 77 -31.15 -21.57 21.05
C TRP A 77 -31.82 -21.41 22.42
N LEU A 78 -32.95 -20.70 22.55
CA LEU A 78 -33.64 -20.63 23.84
C LEU A 78 -34.22 -22.00 24.22
N THR A 79 -34.50 -22.83 23.22
CA THR A 79 -35.06 -24.17 23.39
C THR A 79 -34.01 -25.29 23.39
N ARG A 80 -32.73 -24.98 23.13
CA ARG A 80 -31.62 -25.95 23.21
C ARG A 80 -30.44 -25.36 23.99
N PRO A 81 -29.95 -26.02 25.03
CA PRO A 81 -28.91 -25.48 25.92
C PRO A 81 -27.52 -25.56 25.26
N PHE A 82 -27.26 -24.74 24.24
CA PHE A 82 -25.92 -24.53 23.73
C PHE A 82 -25.25 -23.37 24.47
N PRO A 83 -24.06 -23.57 25.06
CA PRO A 83 -23.32 -22.47 25.66
C PRO A 83 -22.86 -21.50 24.57
N TRP A 84 -22.94 -20.21 24.85
CA TRP A 84 -22.57 -19.14 23.91
C TRP A 84 -21.14 -19.29 23.34
N ARG A 85 -20.23 -19.86 24.13
CA ARG A 85 -18.85 -20.17 23.72
C ARG A 85 -18.80 -21.16 22.57
N SER A 86 -19.63 -22.21 22.60
CA SER A 86 -19.68 -23.22 21.54
C SER A 86 -20.21 -22.63 20.23
N ILE A 87 -21.19 -21.73 20.30
CA ILE A 87 -21.75 -21.03 19.13
C ILE A 87 -20.69 -20.12 18.51
N LEU A 88 -20.08 -19.25 19.31
CA LEU A 88 -19.06 -18.32 18.82
C LEU A 88 -17.84 -19.07 18.25
N ALA A 89 -17.38 -20.12 18.94
CA ALA A 89 -16.30 -20.97 18.47
C ALA A 89 -16.63 -21.65 17.13
N ALA A 90 -17.88 -22.09 16.93
CA ALA A 90 -18.31 -22.67 15.65
C ALA A 90 -18.25 -21.65 14.50
N LYS A 91 -18.64 -20.39 14.74
CA LYS A 91 -18.55 -19.33 13.71
C LYS A 91 -17.10 -19.01 13.35
N PHE A 92 -16.22 -18.87 14.34
CA PHE A 92 -14.80 -18.67 14.08
C PHE A 92 -14.16 -19.88 13.38
N LEU A 93 -14.52 -21.10 13.78
CA LEU A 93 -14.04 -22.32 13.13
C LEU A 93 -14.51 -22.38 11.66
N PHE A 94 -15.75 -21.98 11.38
CA PHE A 94 -16.26 -21.87 10.02
C PHE A 94 -15.47 -20.86 9.20
N THR A 95 -15.30 -19.63 9.70
CA THR A 95 -14.50 -18.60 9.02
C THR A 95 -13.06 -19.07 8.78
N PHE A 96 -12.44 -19.73 9.77
CA PHE A 96 -11.08 -20.24 9.63
C PHE A 96 -10.98 -21.34 8.56
N VAL A 97 -11.79 -22.40 8.68
CA VAL A 97 -11.67 -23.60 7.82
C VAL A 97 -12.22 -23.36 6.42
N CYS A 98 -13.34 -22.65 6.29
CA CYS A 98 -14.05 -22.50 5.02
C CYS A 98 -13.67 -21.24 4.24
N VAL A 99 -13.02 -20.26 4.86
CA VAL A 99 -12.63 -19.00 4.20
C VAL A 99 -11.14 -18.74 4.32
N ALA A 100 -10.62 -18.59 5.54
CA ALA A 100 -9.22 -18.20 5.73
C ALA A 100 -8.25 -19.25 5.17
N LEU A 101 -8.50 -20.53 5.43
CA LEU A 101 -7.63 -21.61 4.99
C LEU A 101 -7.59 -21.77 3.46
N PRO A 102 -8.72 -21.78 2.71
CA PRO A 102 -8.67 -21.82 1.25
C PRO A 102 -7.95 -20.63 0.62
N VAL A 103 -8.21 -19.40 1.11
CA VAL A 103 -7.53 -18.19 0.62
C VAL A 103 -6.03 -18.27 0.90
N SER A 104 -5.65 -18.64 2.13
CA SER A 104 -4.23 -18.77 2.50
C SER A 104 -3.52 -19.84 1.69
N LEU A 105 -4.18 -20.96 1.42
CA LEU A 105 -3.64 -22.04 0.60
C LEU A 105 -3.45 -21.58 -0.85
N SER A 106 -4.41 -20.84 -1.42
CA SER A 106 -4.24 -20.27 -2.76
C SER A 106 -3.04 -19.32 -2.84
N THR A 107 -2.88 -18.44 -1.86
CA THR A 107 -1.75 -17.51 -1.83
C THR A 107 -0.43 -18.24 -1.64
N LEU A 108 -0.39 -19.25 -0.76
CA LEU A 108 0.79 -20.08 -0.54
C LEU A 108 1.23 -20.80 -1.81
N VAL A 109 0.28 -21.40 -2.54
CA VAL A 109 0.56 -22.09 -3.81
C VAL A 109 1.04 -21.09 -4.86
N ALA A 110 0.40 -19.92 -4.99
CA ALA A 110 0.80 -18.89 -5.93
C ALA A 110 2.21 -18.36 -5.63
N LEU A 111 2.53 -18.08 -4.36
CA LEU A 111 3.86 -17.63 -3.93
C LEU A 111 4.93 -18.70 -4.16
N ALA A 112 4.64 -19.96 -3.82
CA ALA A 112 5.57 -21.07 -4.03
C ALA A 112 5.89 -21.27 -5.52
N LEU A 113 4.90 -21.17 -6.40
CA LEU A 113 5.08 -21.29 -7.85
C LEU A 113 5.77 -20.09 -8.49
N ASN A 114 5.67 -18.91 -7.86
CA ASN A 114 6.35 -17.69 -8.29
C ASN A 114 7.73 -17.50 -7.63
N GLY A 115 8.16 -18.41 -6.75
CA GLY A 115 9.46 -18.33 -6.06
C GLY A 115 9.55 -17.22 -5.01
N ALA A 116 8.41 -16.74 -4.51
CA ALA A 116 8.34 -15.69 -3.51
C ALA A 116 8.50 -16.25 -2.08
N PRO A 117 9.03 -15.46 -1.13
CA PRO A 117 9.23 -15.91 0.25
C PRO A 117 7.90 -16.24 0.94
N LEU A 118 7.86 -17.37 1.64
CA LEU A 118 6.65 -17.85 2.34
C LEU A 118 6.26 -16.97 3.54
N ALA A 119 7.19 -16.19 4.08
CA ALA A 119 6.97 -15.33 5.24
C ALA A 119 5.83 -14.31 5.02
N ASP A 120 5.67 -13.83 3.77
CA ASP A 120 4.64 -12.86 3.41
C ASP A 120 3.21 -13.44 3.48
N THR A 121 3.09 -14.78 3.48
CA THR A 121 1.80 -15.50 3.47
C THR A 121 1.04 -15.40 4.79
N PHE A 122 1.73 -15.21 5.93
CA PHE A 122 1.10 -15.32 7.26
C PHE A 122 0.15 -14.16 7.59
N SER A 123 0.27 -13.03 6.90
CA SER A 123 -0.59 -11.86 7.10
C SER A 123 -2.03 -12.07 6.58
N TRP A 124 -2.19 -12.82 5.49
CA TRP A 124 -3.47 -13.06 4.83
C TRP A 124 -4.51 -13.79 5.70
N PRO A 125 -4.19 -14.94 6.34
CA PRO A 125 -5.16 -15.59 7.22
C PRO A 125 -5.60 -14.70 8.38
N LEU A 126 -4.70 -13.89 8.94
CA LEU A 126 -5.05 -12.91 9.98
C LEU A 126 -6.02 -11.86 9.45
N PHE A 127 -5.77 -11.31 8.26
CA PHE A 127 -6.67 -10.36 7.61
C PHE A 127 -8.07 -10.95 7.39
N VAL A 128 -8.15 -12.18 6.86
CA VAL A 128 -9.43 -12.87 6.63
C VAL A 128 -10.15 -13.17 7.95
N LEU A 129 -9.43 -13.57 9.00
CA LEU A 129 -10.01 -13.84 10.32
C LEU A 129 -10.55 -12.57 10.98
N VAL A 130 -9.78 -11.48 10.95
CA VAL A 130 -10.21 -10.19 11.50
C VAL A 130 -11.40 -9.64 10.70
N GLY A 131 -11.34 -9.69 9.37
CA GLY A 131 -12.46 -9.32 8.51
C GLY A 131 -13.71 -10.16 8.77
N GLY A 132 -13.56 -11.48 8.91
CA GLY A 132 -14.66 -12.37 9.28
C GLY A 132 -15.23 -12.09 10.67
N ALA A 133 -14.38 -11.82 11.66
CA ALA A 133 -14.79 -11.39 13.00
C ALA A 133 -15.62 -10.10 12.93
N TRP A 134 -15.20 -9.16 12.07
CA TRP A 134 -15.88 -7.89 11.83
C TRP A 134 -17.27 -8.13 11.24
N VAL A 135 -17.39 -9.00 10.24
CA VAL A 135 -18.69 -9.39 9.65
C VAL A 135 -19.59 -10.08 10.67
N ILE A 136 -19.08 -11.02 11.48
CA ILE A 136 -19.84 -11.69 12.55
C ILE A 136 -20.35 -10.66 13.56
N THR A 137 -19.49 -9.71 13.95
CA THR A 137 -19.83 -8.64 14.89
C THR A 137 -20.93 -7.75 14.33
N LEU A 138 -20.78 -7.27 13.11
CA LEU A 138 -21.79 -6.44 12.45
C LEU A 138 -23.11 -7.20 12.28
N ALA A 139 -23.06 -8.46 11.84
CA ALA A 139 -24.22 -9.32 11.71
C ALA A 139 -24.94 -9.50 13.06
N SER A 140 -24.19 -9.64 14.15
CA SER A 140 -24.75 -9.83 15.50
C SER A 140 -25.51 -8.62 16.03
N ILE A 141 -25.13 -7.40 15.61
CA ILE A 141 -25.75 -6.15 16.08
C ILE A 141 -26.88 -5.65 15.16
N THR A 142 -27.03 -6.25 13.98
CA THR A 142 -28.05 -5.93 12.97
C THR A 142 -29.21 -6.93 13.01
N ARG A 143 -30.46 -6.46 12.87
CA ARG A 143 -31.66 -7.32 12.88
C ARG A 143 -32.01 -7.85 11.50
N THR A 144 -31.71 -7.08 10.45
CA THR A 144 -32.10 -7.39 9.06
C THR A 144 -30.91 -7.27 8.11
N THR A 145 -31.01 -7.93 6.95
CA THR A 145 -30.02 -7.80 5.87
C THR A 145 -29.89 -6.35 5.39
N VAL A 146 -31.01 -5.62 5.33
CA VAL A 146 -30.99 -4.20 4.97
C VAL A 146 -30.18 -3.39 5.97
N GLN A 147 -30.39 -3.60 7.28
CA GLN A 147 -29.58 -2.93 8.31
C GLN A 147 -28.10 -3.29 8.20
N PHE A 148 -27.77 -4.55 7.94
CA PHE A 148 -26.39 -4.97 7.72
C PHE A 148 -25.75 -4.25 6.53
N VAL A 149 -26.41 -4.25 5.37
CA VAL A 149 -25.90 -3.61 4.15
C VAL A 149 -25.75 -2.11 4.35
N LEU A 150 -26.76 -1.43 4.91
CA LEU A 150 -26.67 0.01 5.20
C LEU A 150 -25.56 0.33 6.19
N SER A 151 -25.34 -0.49 7.22
CA SER A 151 -24.25 -0.27 8.18
C SER A 151 -22.88 -0.47 7.54
N ALA A 152 -22.73 -1.48 6.67
CA ALA A 152 -21.50 -1.72 5.94
C ALA A 152 -21.19 -0.57 4.95
N VAL A 153 -22.19 -0.10 4.22
CA VAL A 153 -22.05 1.05 3.31
C VAL A 153 -21.72 2.33 4.09
N ALA A 154 -22.41 2.59 5.20
CA ALA A 154 -22.12 3.73 6.06
C ALA A 154 -20.69 3.69 6.60
N TYR A 155 -20.20 2.51 6.99
CA TYR A 155 -18.82 2.32 7.41
C TYR A 155 -17.82 2.64 6.29
N LEU A 156 -18.03 2.10 5.08
CA LEU A 156 -17.16 2.36 3.94
C LEU A 156 -17.14 3.86 3.58
N PHE A 157 -18.32 4.50 3.56
CA PHE A 157 -18.45 5.93 3.30
C PHE A 157 -17.73 6.76 4.36
N LEU A 158 -17.94 6.46 5.65
CA LEU A 158 -17.29 7.17 6.75
C LEU A 158 -15.77 6.96 6.73
N SER A 159 -15.30 5.76 6.38
CA SER A 159 -13.86 5.45 6.26
C SER A 159 -13.24 6.28 5.14
N PHE A 160 -13.88 6.31 3.97
CA PHE A 160 -13.43 7.11 2.84
C PHE A 160 -13.43 8.60 3.17
N PHE A 161 -14.51 9.10 3.79
CA PHE A 161 -14.60 10.49 4.22
C PHE A 161 -13.55 10.84 5.28
N ALA A 162 -13.29 9.95 6.25
CA ALA A 162 -12.25 10.14 7.25
C ALA A 162 -10.86 10.24 6.61
N ILE A 163 -10.55 9.39 5.63
CA ILE A 163 -9.28 9.48 4.87
C ILE A 163 -9.18 10.84 4.18
N LEU A 164 -10.22 11.29 3.48
CA LEU A 164 -10.24 12.58 2.80
C LEU A 164 -10.11 13.77 3.78
N MET A 165 -10.86 13.75 4.89
CA MET A 165 -10.79 14.79 5.92
C MET A 165 -9.44 14.84 6.60
N THR A 166 -8.86 13.70 6.95
CA THR A 166 -7.51 13.63 7.53
C THR A 166 -6.48 14.18 6.56
N SER A 167 -6.56 13.84 5.26
CA SER A 167 -5.70 14.42 4.24
C SER A 167 -5.87 15.93 4.09
N HIS A 168 -7.10 16.44 4.23
CA HIS A 168 -7.38 17.88 4.11
C HIS A 168 -6.94 18.67 5.34
N LEU A 169 -7.21 18.16 6.55
CA LEU A 169 -6.97 18.86 7.82
C LEU A 169 -5.52 18.75 8.29
N LEU A 170 -4.91 17.57 8.12
CA LEU A 170 -3.55 17.28 8.59
C LEU A 170 -2.52 17.25 7.45
N GLY A 171 -2.97 17.52 6.22
CA GLY A 171 -2.16 17.45 5.01
C GLY A 171 -2.09 16.03 4.44
N TYR A 172 -1.72 15.94 3.17
CA TYR A 172 -1.63 14.68 2.41
C TYR A 172 -0.77 13.60 3.13
N ASP A 173 0.28 14.04 3.81
CA ASP A 173 1.24 13.20 4.52
C ASP A 173 0.67 12.53 5.78
N ALA A 174 -0.54 12.89 6.23
CA ALA A 174 -1.15 12.29 7.41
C ALA A 174 -1.47 10.81 7.22
N ASN A 175 -1.72 10.40 5.97
CA ASN A 175 -2.06 9.03 5.62
C ASN A 175 -0.86 8.21 5.12
N ASP A 176 0.28 8.84 4.81
CA ASP A 176 1.51 8.13 4.41
C ASP A 176 2.44 7.91 5.61
N TRP A 177 2.62 6.65 5.98
CA TRP A 177 3.44 6.25 7.13
C TRP A 177 4.74 5.60 6.70
N GLY A 178 4.99 5.47 5.39
CA GLY A 178 6.17 4.84 4.84
C GLY A 178 6.49 3.52 5.54
N GLY A 179 7.73 3.39 6.02
CA GLY A 179 8.20 2.22 6.75
C GLY A 179 7.50 1.98 8.09
N ALA A 180 6.88 2.98 8.71
CA ALA A 180 6.13 2.81 9.96
C ALA A 180 4.70 2.25 9.75
N GLN A 181 4.28 2.03 8.49
CA GLN A 181 2.94 1.56 8.14
C GLN A 181 2.62 0.17 8.74
N SER A 182 3.60 -0.71 8.87
CA SER A 182 3.43 -2.05 9.45
C SER A 182 3.08 -1.96 10.94
N VAL A 183 3.75 -1.08 11.68
CA VAL A 183 3.50 -0.82 13.11
C VAL A 183 2.09 -0.26 13.31
N ARG A 184 1.71 0.74 12.50
CA ARG A 184 0.34 1.28 12.51
C ARG A 184 -0.69 0.20 12.23
N THR A 185 -0.52 -0.54 11.14
CA THR A 185 -1.46 -1.59 10.73
C THR A 185 -1.58 -2.67 11.81
N GLY A 186 -0.48 -3.04 12.46
CA GLY A 186 -0.47 -3.96 13.59
C GLY A 186 -1.23 -3.41 14.80
N ALA A 187 -0.98 -2.16 15.19
CA ALA A 187 -1.68 -1.51 16.30
C ALA A 187 -3.19 -1.37 16.05
N ASP A 188 -3.57 -0.89 14.86
CA ASP A 188 -4.96 -0.76 14.42
C ASP A 188 -5.65 -2.13 14.38
N THR A 189 -4.95 -3.19 13.96
CA THR A 189 -5.47 -4.56 13.96
C THR A 189 -5.69 -5.07 15.38
N LEU A 190 -4.73 -4.89 16.29
CA LEU A 190 -4.87 -5.31 17.70
C LEU A 190 -6.02 -4.58 18.39
N PHE A 191 -6.12 -3.27 18.18
CA PHE A 191 -7.20 -2.45 18.71
C PHE A 191 -8.56 -2.91 18.16
N THR A 192 -8.65 -3.14 16.86
CA THR A 192 -9.86 -3.67 16.21
C THR A 192 -10.26 -5.03 16.81
N VAL A 193 -9.31 -5.95 16.97
CA VAL A 193 -9.56 -7.26 17.60
C VAL A 193 -10.09 -7.08 19.03
N ALA A 194 -9.55 -6.16 19.81
CA ALA A 194 -10.01 -5.88 21.17
C ALA A 194 -11.47 -5.36 21.18
N VAL A 195 -11.79 -4.38 20.32
CA VAL A 195 -13.16 -3.85 20.17
C VAL A 195 -14.13 -4.95 19.76
N LEU A 196 -13.81 -5.71 18.71
CA LEU A 196 -14.65 -6.81 18.23
C LEU A 196 -14.88 -7.86 19.32
N THR A 197 -13.84 -8.22 20.07
CA THR A 197 -13.93 -9.17 21.17
C THR A 197 -14.88 -8.67 22.26
N VAL A 198 -14.75 -7.40 22.69
CA VAL A 198 -15.64 -6.81 23.70
C VAL A 198 -17.10 -6.81 23.21
N VAL A 199 -17.34 -6.42 21.96
CA VAL A 199 -18.68 -6.37 21.37
C VAL A 199 -19.29 -7.76 21.27
N LEU A 200 -18.54 -8.75 20.77
CA LEU A 200 -19.00 -10.14 20.66
C LEU A 200 -19.27 -10.74 22.03
N VAL A 201 -18.36 -10.60 22.99
CA VAL A 201 -18.57 -11.11 24.36
C VAL A 201 -19.81 -10.49 24.98
N ARG A 202 -19.98 -9.16 24.89
CA ARG A 202 -21.18 -8.48 25.42
C ARG A 202 -22.47 -8.94 24.73
N GLN A 203 -22.45 -9.11 23.41
CA GLN A 203 -23.64 -9.55 22.68
C GLN A 203 -24.01 -11.00 22.99
N TYR A 204 -23.04 -11.90 23.04
CA TYR A 204 -23.26 -13.33 23.27
C TYR A 204 -23.54 -13.67 24.74
N GLN A 205 -23.03 -12.89 25.70
CA GLN A 205 -23.30 -13.08 27.13
C GLN A 205 -24.54 -12.32 27.63
N GLY A 206 -24.61 -11.02 27.35
CA GLY A 206 -25.57 -10.11 28.00
C GLY A 206 -26.69 -9.59 27.10
N ARG A 207 -26.65 -9.86 25.79
CA ARG A 207 -27.64 -9.40 24.80
C ARG A 207 -27.83 -7.87 24.77
N THR A 208 -26.88 -7.11 25.32
CA THR A 208 -26.96 -5.65 25.44
C THR A 208 -26.61 -4.97 24.12
N THR A 209 -27.58 -4.88 23.20
CA THR A 209 -27.29 -4.42 21.83
C THR A 209 -27.03 -2.92 21.73
N LEU A 210 -27.68 -2.07 22.53
CA LEU A 210 -27.45 -0.63 22.48
C LEU A 210 -26.00 -0.28 22.88
N SER A 211 -25.54 -0.78 24.03
CA SER A 211 -24.16 -0.59 24.49
C SER A 211 -23.14 -1.16 23.49
N SER A 212 -23.44 -2.34 22.92
CA SER A 212 -22.57 -2.97 21.93
C SER A 212 -22.44 -2.15 20.63
N ARG A 213 -23.53 -1.52 20.17
CA ARG A 213 -23.51 -0.61 19.01
C ARG A 213 -22.69 0.64 19.28
N VAL A 214 -22.83 1.24 20.46
CA VAL A 214 -22.06 2.43 20.86
C VAL A 214 -20.57 2.10 20.94
N VAL A 215 -20.20 0.98 21.57
CA VAL A 215 -18.80 0.53 21.65
C VAL A 215 -18.22 0.26 20.26
N PHE A 216 -18.98 -0.39 19.38
CA PHE A 216 -18.55 -0.66 18.01
C PHE A 216 -18.34 0.63 17.20
N ALA A 217 -19.29 1.57 17.26
CA ALA A 217 -19.18 2.86 16.57
C ALA A 217 -18.01 3.70 17.12
N ALA A 218 -17.86 3.78 18.44
CA ALA A 218 -16.76 4.49 19.08
C ALA A 218 -15.40 3.86 18.73
N GLY A 219 -15.30 2.53 18.75
CA GLY A 219 -14.09 1.81 18.36
C GLY A 219 -13.70 2.08 16.90
N ILE A 220 -14.68 2.09 15.99
CA ILE A 220 -14.41 2.47 14.59
C ILE A 220 -13.86 3.89 14.47
N LEU A 221 -14.49 4.86 15.15
CA LEU A 221 -14.04 6.25 15.12
C LEU A 221 -12.61 6.40 15.65
N VAL A 222 -12.25 5.69 16.71
CA VAL A 222 -10.88 5.70 17.25
C VAL A 222 -9.88 5.09 16.28
N ALA A 223 -10.22 3.95 15.64
CA ALA A 223 -9.36 3.34 14.63
C ALA A 223 -9.16 4.26 13.41
N MET A 224 -10.18 5.04 13.03
CA MET A 224 -10.08 6.02 11.94
C MET A 224 -9.15 7.20 12.24
N ILE A 225 -9.03 7.60 13.51
CA ILE A 225 -8.14 8.70 13.92
C ILE A 225 -6.66 8.29 13.81
N GLY A 226 -6.37 6.98 13.88
CA GLY A 226 -5.02 6.44 13.67
C GLY A 226 -4.12 6.61 14.89
N LEU A 227 -4.06 5.58 15.74
CA LEU A 227 -3.15 5.52 16.88
C LEU A 227 -2.19 4.33 16.72
N PRO A 228 -0.88 4.49 16.98
CA PRO A 228 -0.18 5.66 17.55
C PRO A 228 0.40 6.58 16.46
N GLY A 229 0.43 7.91 16.64
CA GLY A 229 0.95 8.86 15.63
C GLY A 229 2.36 8.51 15.08
N TRP A 230 2.67 8.98 13.85
CA TRP A 230 3.86 8.57 13.08
C TRP A 230 5.17 8.55 13.89
N HIS A 231 5.45 9.58 14.69
CA HIS A 231 6.65 9.63 15.53
C HIS A 231 6.77 8.47 16.51
N ALA A 232 5.66 8.11 17.17
CA ALA A 232 5.64 7.02 18.13
C ALA A 232 5.79 5.66 17.41
N ALA A 233 5.18 5.50 16.24
CA ALA A 233 5.34 4.29 15.44
C ALA A 233 6.78 4.14 14.91
N PHE A 234 7.38 5.23 14.43
CA PHE A 234 8.76 5.24 13.95
C PHE A 234 9.76 4.98 15.08
N ALA A 235 9.59 5.62 16.25
CA ALA A 235 10.45 5.40 17.41
C ALA A 235 10.32 3.97 17.97
N LEU A 236 9.09 3.40 17.97
CA LEU A 236 8.89 2.00 18.35
C LEU A 236 9.62 1.07 17.38
N ARG A 237 9.54 1.35 16.08
CA ARG A 237 10.24 0.57 15.05
C ARG A 237 11.76 0.64 15.23
N GLU A 238 12.31 1.83 15.39
CA GLU A 238 13.74 2.04 15.66
C GLU A 238 14.20 1.27 16.91
N LYS A 239 13.37 1.23 17.96
CA LYS A 239 13.68 0.48 19.18
C LYS A 239 13.66 -1.04 18.97
N VAL A 240 12.78 -1.56 18.13
CA VAL A 240 12.61 -3.01 17.87
C VAL A 240 13.66 -3.52 16.89
N GLU A 241 13.87 -2.80 15.79
CA GLU A 241 14.84 -3.17 14.73
C GLU A 241 16.29 -2.77 15.12
N GLY A 242 16.44 -1.94 16.15
CA GLY A 242 17.70 -1.33 16.56
C GLY A 242 18.05 -0.11 15.71
N PRO A 243 19.02 0.72 16.15
CA PRO A 243 19.65 1.65 15.23
C PRO A 243 20.26 0.78 14.12
N GLY A 244 19.82 0.94 12.87
CA GLY A 244 20.45 0.27 11.73
C GLY A 244 21.93 0.64 11.62
N ALA A 245 22.56 0.50 10.45
CA ALA A 245 23.89 1.10 10.24
C ALA A 245 23.85 2.67 10.21
N SER A 246 22.93 3.28 10.97
CA SER A 246 22.73 4.72 11.18
C SER A 246 23.99 5.42 11.71
N GLY A 247 24.90 4.70 12.37
CA GLY A 247 26.20 5.25 12.77
C GLY A 247 27.13 5.62 11.60
N GLY A 248 26.92 5.05 10.41
CA GLY A 248 27.75 5.32 9.23
C GLY A 248 27.17 6.35 8.27
N VAL A 249 25.85 6.51 8.21
CA VAL A 249 25.19 7.37 7.22
C VAL A 249 25.31 8.84 7.62
N ARG A 250 25.84 9.66 6.71
CA ARG A 250 25.97 11.11 6.91
C ARG A 250 25.38 11.88 5.74
N MET A 251 24.51 12.83 6.08
CA MET A 251 23.93 13.79 5.14
C MET A 251 24.57 15.16 5.34
N THR A 252 25.10 15.74 4.27
CA THR A 252 25.74 17.07 4.27
C THR A 252 25.25 17.90 3.10
N PHE A 253 25.17 19.23 3.25
CA PHE A 253 24.91 20.11 2.11
C PHE A 253 26.09 20.12 1.14
N ASP A 254 25.80 20.01 -0.15
CA ASP A 254 26.80 20.09 -1.24
C ASP A 254 26.69 21.43 -1.95
N PHE A 255 27.22 22.48 -1.31
CA PHE A 255 27.17 23.85 -1.82
C PHE A 255 27.99 24.07 -3.11
N ALA A 256 28.84 23.11 -3.51
CA ALA A 256 29.55 23.18 -4.77
C ALA A 256 28.59 23.02 -5.98
N ARG A 257 27.38 22.51 -5.75
CA ARG A 257 26.33 22.38 -6.76
C ARG A 257 25.41 23.58 -6.73
N SER A 258 25.41 24.36 -7.80
CA SER A 258 24.65 25.61 -7.88
C SER A 258 23.30 25.49 -8.57
N GLN A 259 22.98 24.38 -9.27
CA GLN A 259 21.70 24.24 -9.96
C GLN A 259 21.12 22.83 -9.85
N PRO A 260 19.84 22.68 -9.40
CA PRO A 260 19.12 21.43 -9.58
C PRO A 260 18.96 21.17 -11.06
N ILE A 261 19.41 20.02 -11.53
CA ILE A 261 19.02 19.54 -12.85
C ILE A 261 17.50 19.46 -12.83
N ALA A 262 16.84 20.16 -13.75
CA ALA A 262 15.38 20.30 -13.84
C ALA A 262 14.63 18.97 -14.14
N ARG A 263 15.27 17.82 -13.89
CA ARG A 263 14.72 16.48 -14.09
C ARG A 263 14.26 15.96 -12.73
N GLY A 264 12.97 16.11 -12.46
CA GLY A 264 12.39 15.70 -11.18
C GLY A 264 11.05 16.37 -10.97
N TRP A 265 9.99 15.59 -10.83
CA TRP A 265 8.67 16.10 -10.49
C TRP A 265 8.72 16.62 -9.05
N THR A 266 8.73 17.94 -8.86
CA THR A 266 8.51 18.55 -7.55
C THR A 266 7.01 18.69 -7.37
N TYR A 267 6.43 17.96 -6.42
CA TYR A 267 5.01 18.12 -6.09
C TYR A 267 4.82 19.55 -5.58
N ASN A 268 4.15 20.38 -6.39
CA ASN A 268 3.74 21.71 -5.98
C ASN A 268 2.31 21.61 -5.43
N PRO A 269 2.09 21.74 -4.11
CA PRO A 269 0.77 21.58 -3.50
C PRO A 269 -0.23 22.68 -3.88
N GLY A 270 0.20 23.75 -4.54
CA GLY A 270 -0.68 24.84 -4.96
C GLY A 270 0.08 26.09 -5.40
N GLU A 271 -0.65 27.16 -5.71
CA GLU A 271 -0.03 28.43 -6.10
C GLU A 271 0.69 29.11 -4.91
N ASP A 272 0.26 28.86 -3.67
CA ASP A 272 0.78 29.54 -2.48
C ASP A 272 2.11 28.99 -1.94
N VAL A 273 2.69 28.00 -2.62
CA VAL A 273 3.90 27.31 -2.17
C VAL A 273 4.98 27.32 -3.25
N VAL A 274 6.23 27.47 -2.84
CA VAL A 274 7.43 27.44 -3.68
C VAL A 274 8.28 26.25 -3.26
N ALA A 275 8.51 25.32 -4.19
CA ALA A 275 9.39 24.18 -3.95
C ALA A 275 10.86 24.59 -4.13
N VAL A 276 11.57 24.76 -3.01
CA VAL A 276 13.00 25.08 -2.97
C VAL A 276 13.80 23.79 -2.86
N LYS A 277 14.85 23.62 -3.69
CA LYS A 277 15.70 22.41 -3.70
C LYS A 277 17.09 22.75 -3.18
N PHE A 278 17.55 21.98 -2.20
CA PHE A 278 18.87 22.11 -1.62
C PHE A 278 19.74 20.90 -1.99
N PRO A 279 20.94 21.11 -2.55
CA PRO A 279 21.83 20.01 -2.90
C PRO A 279 22.41 19.37 -1.64
N ILE A 280 22.33 18.05 -1.57
CA ILE A 280 22.88 17.28 -0.45
C ILE A 280 23.70 16.09 -0.97
N ALA A 281 24.74 15.75 -0.21
CA ALA A 281 25.50 14.53 -0.36
C ALA A 281 25.14 13.58 0.80
N ILE A 282 24.84 12.33 0.45
CA ILE A 282 24.62 11.27 1.43
C ILE A 282 25.77 10.27 1.28
N THR A 283 26.46 10.01 2.37
CA THR A 283 27.65 9.15 2.42
C THR A 283 27.50 8.07 3.49
N GLY A 284 28.32 7.02 3.43
CA GLY A 284 28.32 5.94 4.42
C GLY A 284 27.21 4.89 4.26
N ILE A 285 26.60 4.84 3.07
CA ILE A 285 25.73 3.74 2.65
C ILE A 285 26.61 2.67 2.00
N SER A 286 26.52 1.41 2.42
CA SER A 286 27.21 0.33 1.72
C SER A 286 26.66 0.16 0.31
N SER A 287 27.48 -0.24 -0.67
CA SER A 287 27.08 -0.50 -2.06
C SER A 287 25.92 -1.51 -2.19
N TYR A 288 25.71 -2.35 -1.19
CA TYR A 288 24.65 -3.35 -1.16
C TYR A 288 23.40 -2.90 -0.39
N ALA A 289 23.41 -1.74 0.27
CA ALA A 289 22.27 -1.26 1.06
C ALA A 289 21.50 -0.18 0.31
N MET A 290 20.20 -0.09 0.61
CA MET A 290 19.33 0.94 0.08
C MET A 290 18.71 1.71 1.24
N LEU A 291 18.81 3.04 1.21
CA LEU A 291 18.06 3.90 2.11
C LEU A 291 16.75 4.29 1.45
N VAL A 292 15.71 4.37 2.26
CA VAL A 292 14.38 4.81 1.88
C VAL A 292 14.07 6.07 2.67
N GLY A 293 13.90 7.19 1.97
CA GLY A 293 13.50 8.45 2.60
C GLY A 293 12.08 8.36 3.15
N GLU A 294 11.93 8.60 4.46
CA GLU A 294 10.64 8.50 5.16
C GLU A 294 9.98 9.88 5.27
N ARG A 295 10.59 10.81 6.01
CA ARG A 295 10.12 12.18 6.16
C ARG A 295 11.27 13.14 6.34
N VAL A 296 11.08 14.39 5.93
CA VAL A 296 12.06 15.47 6.09
C VAL A 296 11.38 16.62 6.82
N ARG A 297 12.13 17.25 7.72
CA ARG A 297 11.80 18.53 8.34
C ARG A 297 12.90 19.53 7.98
N THR A 298 12.51 20.65 7.40
CA THR A 298 13.41 21.76 7.07
C THR A 298 12.97 22.99 7.83
N THR A 299 13.92 23.61 8.55
CA THR A 299 13.74 24.89 9.20
C THR A 299 14.63 25.93 8.53
N ILE A 300 14.08 27.14 8.33
CA ILE A 300 14.77 28.26 7.71
C ILE A 300 14.70 29.45 8.68
N ASP A 301 15.86 29.87 9.17
CA ASP A 301 16.01 31.06 10.01
C ASP A 301 16.55 32.21 9.16
N ALA A 302 15.77 33.28 9.05
CA ALA A 302 16.15 34.49 8.34
C ALA A 302 16.52 35.63 9.32
N PRO A 303 17.30 36.63 8.88
CA PRO A 303 17.61 37.80 9.68
C PRO A 303 16.32 38.51 10.15
N GLY A 304 16.35 39.07 11.36
CA GLY A 304 15.19 39.74 11.97
C GLY A 304 14.26 38.83 12.77
N GLY A 305 14.70 37.62 13.14
CA GLY A 305 13.93 36.69 13.98
C GLY A 305 12.81 35.96 13.24
N ARG A 306 12.79 36.03 11.90
CA ARG A 306 11.84 35.29 11.07
C ARG A 306 12.24 33.83 11.00
N HIS A 307 11.28 32.95 11.23
CA HIS A 307 11.47 31.52 11.28
C HIS A 307 10.38 30.83 10.47
N TRP A 308 10.78 29.86 9.66
CA TRP A 308 9.88 28.97 8.94
C TRP A 308 10.22 27.51 9.25
N ASP A 309 9.20 26.68 9.41
CA ASP A 309 9.32 25.26 9.71
C ASP A 309 8.32 24.47 8.87
N SER A 310 8.82 23.54 8.06
CA SER A 310 7.96 22.66 7.28
C SER A 310 7.13 21.71 8.13
N GLY A 311 7.55 21.46 9.38
CA GLY A 311 7.19 20.25 10.13
C GLY A 311 7.74 18.99 9.45
N TRP A 312 7.40 17.82 9.99
CA TRP A 312 7.78 16.54 9.37
C TRP A 312 6.87 16.19 8.21
N ARG A 313 7.38 16.38 6.98
CA ARG A 313 6.65 16.14 5.74
C ARG A 313 7.22 14.95 4.99
N PHE A 314 6.34 14.19 4.34
CA PHE A 314 6.73 13.22 3.32
C PHE A 314 6.97 13.95 2.00
N LEU A 315 6.10 14.91 1.69
CA LEU A 315 6.21 15.80 0.53
C LEU A 315 7.40 16.75 0.66
N GLY A 316 8.25 16.79 -0.37
CA GLY A 316 9.54 17.50 -0.35
C GLY A 316 10.75 16.59 -0.09
N GLY A 317 10.57 15.28 0.07
CA GLY A 317 11.63 14.34 0.42
C GLY A 317 12.94 14.36 -0.40
N VAL A 318 13.85 13.46 -0.04
CA VAL A 318 15.18 13.36 -0.65
C VAL A 318 15.11 12.82 -2.08
N MET A 319 15.29 13.65 -3.10
CA MET A 319 15.24 13.23 -4.50
C MET A 319 16.62 12.86 -5.03
N GLY A 320 16.70 11.72 -5.73
CA GLY A 320 17.87 11.37 -6.54
C GLY A 320 17.81 12.03 -7.92
N GLU A 321 18.97 12.22 -8.53
CA GLU A 321 19.12 12.81 -9.87
C GLU A 321 18.43 12.00 -10.98
N ARG A 322 18.27 10.68 -10.75
CA ARG A 322 17.75 9.71 -11.72
C ARG A 322 16.32 9.22 -11.47
N SER A 323 15.65 9.59 -10.38
CA SER A 323 14.31 9.09 -10.04
C SER A 323 13.27 10.20 -9.86
N PRO A 324 12.59 10.64 -10.94
CA PRO A 324 11.40 11.47 -10.85
C PRO A 324 10.19 10.58 -10.50
N GLY A 325 9.62 10.70 -9.31
CA GLY A 325 8.35 10.05 -9.02
C GLY A 325 7.99 10.02 -7.53
N ALA A 326 6.72 10.26 -7.23
CA ALA A 326 6.12 10.33 -5.88
C ALA A 326 6.04 8.95 -5.20
N GLY A 327 7.20 8.34 -4.95
CA GLY A 327 7.36 7.16 -4.12
C GLY A 327 8.48 7.40 -3.10
N PRO A 328 8.57 6.57 -2.05
CA PRO A 328 9.58 6.76 -1.02
C PRO A 328 10.96 6.67 -1.67
N HIS A 329 11.72 7.76 -1.58
CA HIS A 329 12.87 7.96 -2.43
C HIS A 329 13.98 6.97 -2.05
N ARG A 330 14.35 6.13 -3.02
CA ARG A 330 15.39 5.12 -2.89
C ARG A 330 16.75 5.77 -3.14
N ILE A 331 17.63 5.63 -2.16
CA ILE A 331 18.97 6.20 -2.13
C ILE A 331 19.93 5.01 -2.13
N TYR A 332 20.83 4.97 -3.09
CA TYR A 332 21.76 3.87 -3.34
C TYR A 332 23.18 4.32 -3.01
N GLY A 333 23.99 3.45 -2.42
CA GLY A 333 25.32 3.84 -1.93
C GLY A 333 26.35 4.25 -2.99
N GLU A 334 26.10 3.95 -4.28
CA GLU A 334 26.98 4.36 -5.38
C GLU A 334 26.68 5.76 -5.91
N GLU A 335 25.51 6.32 -5.60
CA GLU A 335 25.10 7.65 -6.02
C GLU A 335 25.26 8.60 -4.82
N SER A 336 26.02 9.68 -4.99
CA SER A 336 26.26 10.66 -3.92
C SER A 336 25.45 11.93 -4.10
N SER A 337 24.64 12.04 -5.17
CA SER A 337 23.95 13.26 -5.57
C SER A 337 22.46 13.21 -5.30
N TYR A 338 22.06 13.96 -4.26
CA TYR A 338 20.67 14.06 -3.86
C TYR A 338 20.25 15.51 -3.67
N TRP A 339 18.94 15.74 -3.65
CA TRP A 339 18.34 17.03 -3.40
C TRP A 339 17.30 16.88 -2.31
N VAL A 340 17.29 17.76 -1.32
CA VAL A 340 16.15 17.91 -0.41
C VAL A 340 15.23 18.97 -0.98
N ALA A 341 13.95 18.69 -1.16
CA ALA A 341 12.97 19.72 -1.42
C ALA A 341 12.35 20.24 -0.11
N ALA A 342 12.08 21.54 -0.08
CA ALA A 342 11.24 22.14 0.93
C ALA A 342 10.13 22.90 0.21
N ASN A 343 8.90 22.62 0.58
CA ASN A 343 7.72 23.32 0.08
C ASN A 343 7.49 24.53 0.98
N VAL A 344 8.13 25.66 0.63
CA VAL A 344 8.15 26.90 1.43
C VAL A 344 6.97 27.78 1.06
N ASP A 345 6.35 28.44 2.03
CA ASP A 345 5.27 29.39 1.76
C ASP A 345 5.76 30.49 0.82
N ARG A 346 5.01 30.80 -0.24
CA ARG A 346 5.42 31.76 -1.26
C ARG A 346 5.70 33.13 -0.66
N SER A 347 4.88 33.58 0.28
CA SER A 347 5.09 34.86 0.98
C SER A 347 6.43 34.89 1.71
N PHE A 348 6.74 33.85 2.49
CA PHE A 348 8.01 33.74 3.20
C PHE A 348 9.19 33.69 2.22
N PHE A 349 9.07 32.91 1.14
CA PHE A 349 10.11 32.78 0.12
C PHE A 349 10.41 34.13 -0.55
N GLU A 350 9.39 34.82 -1.06
CA GLU A 350 9.58 36.10 -1.76
C GLU A 350 10.22 37.17 -0.87
N GLU A 351 9.92 37.14 0.44
CA GLU A 351 10.50 38.07 1.41
C GLU A 351 11.94 37.73 1.85
N THR A 352 12.40 36.49 1.66
CA THR A 352 13.67 35.99 2.21
C THR A 352 14.67 35.52 1.16
N LYS A 353 14.25 35.35 -0.09
CA LYS A 353 15.08 34.82 -1.20
C LYS A 353 16.40 35.58 -1.43
N ASP A 354 16.42 36.87 -1.15
CA ASP A 354 17.58 37.75 -1.37
C ASP A 354 18.42 37.97 -0.10
N MET A 355 18.11 37.25 0.99
CA MET A 355 18.77 37.40 2.29
C MET A 355 19.62 36.17 2.65
N PRO A 356 20.72 36.33 3.41
CA PRO A 356 21.45 35.20 3.94
C PRO A 356 20.59 34.48 5.00
N VAL A 357 20.22 33.23 4.74
CA VAL A 357 19.42 32.40 5.63
C VAL A 357 20.23 31.24 6.20
N ARG A 358 19.90 30.80 7.42
CA ARG A 358 20.38 29.55 7.99
C ARG A 358 19.34 28.46 7.74
N ILE A 359 19.75 27.39 7.07
CA ILE A 359 18.89 26.27 6.73
C ILE A 359 19.36 25.05 7.52
N GLN A 360 18.42 24.37 8.17
CA GLN A 360 18.66 23.10 8.82
C GLN A 360 17.62 22.09 8.32
N SER A 361 18.09 20.97 7.77
CA SER A 361 17.24 19.88 7.32
C SER A 361 17.54 18.62 8.13
N THR A 362 16.51 18.01 8.69
CA THR A 362 16.55 16.74 9.41
C THR A 362 15.73 15.73 8.63
N ALA A 363 16.31 14.57 8.31
CA ALA A 363 15.65 13.53 7.54
C ALA A 363 15.60 12.21 8.33
N ALA A 364 14.47 11.51 8.22
CA ALA A 364 14.29 10.15 8.70
C ALA A 364 14.45 9.18 7.52
N PHE A 365 15.23 8.11 7.73
CA PHE A 365 15.46 7.09 6.73
C PHE A 365 15.16 5.70 7.30
N SER A 366 14.57 4.84 6.48
CA SER A 366 14.58 3.38 6.71
C SER A 366 15.71 2.76 5.91
N MET A 367 16.52 1.91 6.54
CA MET A 367 17.54 1.15 5.84
C MET A 367 16.99 -0.22 5.45
N LEU A 368 17.06 -0.54 4.17
CA LEU A 368 16.81 -1.88 3.65
C LEU A 368 18.17 -2.59 3.54
N SER A 369 18.30 -3.69 4.27
CA SER A 369 19.51 -4.51 4.32
C SER A 369 19.88 -5.08 2.94
N ALA A 370 21.12 -5.59 2.83
CA ALA A 370 21.63 -6.17 1.60
C ALA A 370 20.63 -7.17 0.98
N PRO A 371 20.42 -7.13 -0.34
CA PRO A 371 19.54 -8.07 -1.01
C PRO A 371 20.00 -9.48 -0.69
N LEU A 372 19.11 -10.31 -0.13
CA LEU A 372 19.36 -11.75 -0.13
C LEU A 372 19.51 -12.17 -1.59
N THR A 373 20.66 -12.75 -1.92
CA THR A 373 20.90 -13.32 -3.24
C THR A 373 20.02 -14.57 -3.37
N ALA A 374 18.81 -14.39 -3.89
CA ALA A 374 17.97 -15.51 -4.29
C ALA A 374 18.40 -15.96 -5.68
N HIS A 375 18.60 -17.26 -5.87
CA HIS A 375 18.77 -17.80 -7.21
C HIS A 375 17.50 -17.50 -8.01
N LEU A 376 17.66 -16.75 -9.11
CA LEU A 376 16.61 -16.60 -10.10
C LEU A 376 16.20 -18.01 -10.55
N PRO A 377 14.94 -18.43 -10.38
CA PRO A 377 14.51 -19.73 -10.85
C PRO A 377 14.73 -19.76 -12.36
N ILE A 378 15.62 -20.65 -12.81
CA ILE A 378 15.77 -20.94 -14.24
C ILE A 378 14.39 -21.41 -14.71
N PRO A 379 13.80 -20.81 -15.76
CA PRO A 379 12.51 -21.25 -16.25
C PRO A 379 12.61 -22.73 -16.67
N CYS A 380 12.11 -23.62 -15.82
CA CYS A 380 11.98 -25.03 -16.13
C CYS A 380 10.96 -25.17 -17.27
N ARG A 381 11.45 -25.60 -18.43
CA ARG A 381 10.76 -25.84 -19.72
C ARG A 381 10.49 -24.60 -20.59
N GLY A 382 11.39 -24.43 -21.56
CA GLY A 382 10.98 -24.59 -22.97
C GLY A 382 10.47 -23.37 -23.73
N TYR A 383 10.47 -22.17 -23.17
CA TYR A 383 10.28 -20.98 -24.00
C TYR A 383 11.63 -20.54 -24.57
N ARG A 384 11.94 -21.00 -25.79
CA ARG A 384 12.80 -20.23 -26.69
C ARG A 384 12.11 -18.89 -26.85
N LEU A 385 12.70 -17.82 -26.33
CA LEU A 385 12.39 -16.47 -26.79
C LEU A 385 12.51 -16.50 -28.31
N ALA A 386 11.40 -16.28 -29.02
CA ALA A 386 11.43 -16.15 -30.46
C ALA A 386 12.43 -15.03 -30.81
N PRO A 387 13.47 -15.30 -31.63
CA PRO A 387 14.40 -14.25 -32.01
C PRO A 387 13.64 -13.28 -32.91
N GLY A 388 13.22 -12.12 -32.38
CA GLY A 388 12.54 -11.14 -33.22
C GLY A 388 11.85 -9.94 -32.57
N HIS A 389 11.52 -9.96 -31.28
CA HIS A 389 10.77 -8.83 -30.66
C HIS A 389 11.48 -8.23 -29.45
N PHE A 390 12.63 -7.61 -29.72
CA PHE A 390 13.13 -6.48 -28.93
C PHE A 390 13.25 -5.29 -29.89
N PRO A 391 12.49 -4.19 -29.74
CA PRO A 391 12.81 -2.96 -30.43
C PRO A 391 13.92 -2.26 -29.64
N TYR A 392 15.07 -2.91 -29.54
CA TYR A 392 16.34 -2.26 -29.21
C TYR A 392 17.44 -3.03 -29.94
N ARG A 393 17.82 -2.49 -31.09
CA ARG A 393 18.88 -3.04 -31.95
C ARG A 393 20.23 -2.67 -31.32
N SER A 394 20.64 -3.35 -30.26
CA SER A 394 22.06 -3.34 -29.87
C SER A 394 22.83 -4.24 -30.83
N ARG A 395 23.47 -3.64 -31.84
CA ARG A 395 24.57 -4.31 -32.55
C ARG A 395 25.72 -4.49 -31.57
N GLY A 396 26.11 -5.73 -31.31
CA GLY A 396 27.29 -6.06 -30.51
C GLY A 396 27.20 -7.44 -29.90
N ALA A 397 27.47 -8.47 -30.70
CA ALA A 397 27.56 -9.85 -30.23
C ALA A 397 28.81 -10.02 -29.35
N VAL A 398 28.64 -10.52 -28.12
CA VAL A 398 29.74 -11.08 -27.33
C VAL A 398 29.75 -12.59 -27.56
N ARG A 399 30.70 -13.04 -28.39
CA ARG A 399 31.06 -14.46 -28.55
C ARG A 399 32.11 -14.77 -27.50
N GLY A 400 31.80 -15.67 -26.58
CA GLY A 400 32.79 -16.20 -25.66
C GLY A 400 33.80 -17.08 -26.40
N SER A 401 35.08 -16.77 -26.25
CA SER A 401 36.17 -17.74 -26.39
C SER A 401 37.35 -17.33 -25.50
N ARG A 402 37.78 -18.26 -24.64
CA ARG A 402 39.06 -18.25 -23.92
C ARG A 402 40.22 -18.01 -24.89
N THR A 403 41.19 -17.18 -24.54
CA THR A 403 42.63 -17.51 -24.28
C THR A 403 43.54 -16.27 -24.41
N SER A 404 44.50 -16.20 -23.47
CA SER A 404 45.87 -15.65 -23.59
C SER A 404 46.14 -14.14 -23.60
N LEU A 405 47.26 -13.85 -22.91
CA LEU A 405 48.01 -12.62 -22.65
C LEU A 405 48.36 -11.73 -23.87
N ASP A 406 48.67 -10.48 -23.48
CA ASP A 406 49.59 -9.48 -24.06
C ASP A 406 49.06 -8.36 -24.98
N HIS A 407 49.60 -7.16 -24.65
CA HIS A 407 49.62 -5.87 -25.35
C HIS A 407 48.46 -4.85 -25.18
N VAL A 408 48.82 -3.77 -24.45
CA VAL A 408 48.34 -2.37 -24.57
C VAL A 408 48.79 -1.83 -25.95
N PRO A 409 47.99 -1.04 -26.73
CA PRO A 409 47.85 0.40 -26.47
C PRO A 409 46.53 1.13 -26.82
N VAL A 410 46.32 2.20 -26.05
CA VAL A 410 45.74 3.54 -26.31
C VAL A 410 45.34 3.90 -27.75
N PHE A 411 44.15 4.51 -27.92
CA PHE A 411 43.72 5.67 -28.76
C PHE A 411 42.18 5.80 -28.56
N GLY A 412 41.47 6.93 -28.43
CA GLY A 412 41.68 8.33 -28.80
C GLY A 412 40.50 8.80 -29.68
N LEU A 413 39.74 9.82 -29.23
CA LEU A 413 38.94 10.82 -29.99
C LEU A 413 37.40 10.71 -30.16
N ASP A 414 36.71 11.67 -29.51
CA ASP A 414 35.88 12.79 -30.01
C ASP A 414 34.56 12.66 -30.82
N PHE A 415 33.53 13.27 -30.20
CA PHE A 415 32.42 14.14 -30.67
C PHE A 415 31.65 13.89 -31.99
N HIS A 416 30.31 13.94 -31.93
CA HIS A 416 29.53 15.14 -32.30
C HIS A 416 28.01 15.01 -32.04
N GLN A 417 27.42 16.10 -31.56
CA GLN A 417 25.97 16.40 -31.56
C GLN A 417 25.37 16.39 -32.97
N GLN A 418 24.10 15.99 -33.09
CA GLN A 418 23.18 16.53 -34.10
C GLN A 418 21.71 16.38 -33.65
N HIS A 419 20.98 17.50 -33.64
CA HIS A 419 19.52 17.57 -33.65
C HIS A 419 18.94 16.97 -34.94
N PRO A 420 17.66 16.59 -34.96
CA PRO A 420 16.78 17.36 -35.83
C PRO A 420 15.37 17.63 -35.27
N SER A 421 14.89 18.82 -35.59
CA SER A 421 13.49 19.23 -35.74
C SER A 421 12.81 18.49 -36.89
N PHE A 422 11.52 18.13 -36.78
CA PHE A 422 10.54 18.30 -37.87
C PHE A 422 9.09 18.23 -37.37
N SER A 423 8.33 19.21 -37.83
CA SER A 423 6.89 19.43 -37.68
C SER A 423 6.11 18.81 -38.84
N GLY A 424 4.86 18.39 -38.58
CA GLY A 424 3.76 18.41 -39.56
C GLY A 424 3.03 17.08 -39.77
N LEU A 425 1.78 16.99 -39.28
CA LEU A 425 0.58 17.05 -40.13
C LEU A 425 -0.71 16.93 -39.31
N ASN A 426 -1.56 17.93 -39.50
CA ASN A 426 -2.95 18.04 -39.09
C ASN A 426 -3.86 17.13 -39.93
N THR A 427 -4.91 16.60 -39.30
CA THR A 427 -6.27 16.42 -39.87
C THR A 427 -7.26 16.49 -38.70
N ALA A 428 -7.88 17.66 -38.47
CA ALA A 428 -9.17 18.10 -39.03
C ALA A 428 -10.40 17.48 -38.31
N PHE A 429 -10.87 18.19 -37.27
CA PHE A 429 -12.23 18.15 -36.75
C PHE A 429 -13.08 19.12 -37.58
N CYS A 430 -14.21 18.67 -38.12
CA CYS A 430 -15.29 19.53 -38.58
C CYS A 430 -16.63 18.88 -38.20
N GLY A 431 -17.42 19.60 -37.41
CA GLY A 431 -18.80 19.28 -37.10
C GLY A 431 -19.70 20.47 -37.43
N SER A 432 -20.79 20.20 -38.16
CA SER A 432 -22.07 20.91 -38.24
C SER A 432 -22.79 20.32 -39.47
N GLY A 433 -24.03 19.84 -39.45
CA GLY A 433 -25.22 20.42 -38.86
C GLY A 433 -26.19 20.75 -40.00
N ASP A 434 -27.20 19.89 -40.17
CA ASP A 434 -28.54 20.08 -40.73
C ASP A 434 -28.83 20.63 -42.15
N ALA A 435 -29.67 19.83 -42.83
CA ALA A 435 -30.91 20.18 -43.55
C ALA A 435 -30.94 21.28 -44.65
N ALA A 436 -31.21 20.78 -45.87
CA ALA A 436 -32.21 21.28 -46.83
C ALA A 436 -32.28 22.78 -47.17
N ARG A 437 -31.93 23.13 -48.42
CA ARG A 437 -32.88 23.56 -49.48
C ARG A 437 -32.16 24.03 -50.74
N CYS A 438 -32.77 23.70 -51.87
CA CYS A 438 -32.49 24.18 -53.21
C CYS A 438 -32.60 25.71 -53.32
N GLY A 439 -31.90 26.28 -54.30
CA GLY A 439 -32.53 27.27 -55.18
C GLY A 439 -31.72 28.52 -55.50
N HIS A 440 -31.30 28.55 -56.78
CA HIS A 440 -31.36 29.69 -57.71
C HIS A 440 -30.15 30.60 -57.95
N VAL A 441 -29.71 30.44 -59.20
CA VAL A 441 -29.07 31.34 -60.20
C VAL A 441 -27.60 31.64 -60.04
#